data_AF-A5DJN3-F1
#
_entry.id   AF-A5DJN3-F1
#
_cell.length_a   1.000
_cell.length_b   1.000
_cell.length_c   1.000
_cell.angle_alpha   90.00
_cell.angle_beta   90.00
_cell.angle_gamma   90.00
#
_symmetry.space_group_name_H-M   'P 1'
#
loop_
_entity.id
_entity.type
_entity.pdbx_description
1 polymer ?
#
loop_
_entity_poly.entity_id
_entity_poly.type
_entity_poly.pdbx_seq_one_letter_code
_entity_poly.pdbx_strand_id
1 'polypeptide(L)' 'MDVKCQGCLNITTVFSHAQTAVTCDNCSTVLCTPTGGKAKLTEGCSFRRK' A
#
# COMPACT_ATOMS: atom_id res chain seq x y z
N MET A 1 -7.99 1.77 -3.63
CA MET A 1 -8.10 0.96 -2.39
C MET A 1 -7.40 1.72 -1.29
N ASP A 2 -7.92 1.68 -0.08
CA ASP A 2 -7.34 2.43 1.03
C ASP A 2 -6.49 1.47 1.84
N VAL A 3 -5.17 1.68 1.84
CA VAL A 3 -4.21 0.83 2.56
C VAL A 3 -3.78 1.56 3.83
N LYS A 4 -4.01 0.90 4.96
CA LYS A 4 -3.58 1.34 6.28
C LYS A 4 -2.21 0.76 6.59
N CYS A 5 -1.29 1.67 6.86
CA CYS A 5 0.06 1.37 7.37
C CYS A 5 0.00 0.84 8.81
N GLN A 6 0.72 -0.25 9.09
CA GLN A 6 0.75 -0.84 10.44
C GLN A 6 1.51 0.03 11.46
N GLY A 7 2.62 0.66 11.06
CA GLY A 7 3.47 1.43 11.98
C GLY A 7 2.99 2.85 12.28
N CYS A 8 2.24 3.45 11.36
CA CYS A 8 1.93 4.87 11.38
C CYS A 8 0.42 5.16 11.40
N LEU A 9 -0.42 4.13 11.25
CA LEU A 9 -1.88 4.18 11.21
C LEU A 9 -2.49 5.11 10.14
N ASN A 10 -1.65 5.77 9.36
CA ASN A 10 -2.04 6.58 8.22
C ASN A 10 -2.66 5.71 7.13
N ILE A 11 -3.66 6.30 6.47
CA ILE A 11 -4.39 5.69 5.38
C ILE A 11 -3.91 6.34 4.09
N THR A 12 -3.46 5.52 3.17
CA THR A 12 -2.90 5.93 1.88
C THR A 12 -3.72 5.26 0.77
N THR A 13 -4.13 6.05 -0.21
CA THR A 13 -4.91 5.56 -1.34
C THR A 13 -3.96 4.95 -2.37
N VAL A 14 -4.10 3.65 -2.61
CA VAL A 14 -3.28 2.87 -3.55
C VAL A 14 -4.14 2.34 -4.69
N PHE A 15 -3.57 2.22 -5.89
CA PHE A 15 -4.22 1.58 -7.03
C PHE A 15 -4.01 0.07 -7.03
N SER A 16 -4.99 -0.68 -7.56
CA SER A 16 -4.89 -2.14 -7.66
C SER A 16 -3.79 -2.63 -8.59
N HIS A 17 -3.45 -1.87 -9.63
CA HIS A 17 -2.40 -2.17 -10.58
C HIS A 17 -1.34 -1.07 -10.54
N ALA A 18 -0.81 -0.78 -9.36
CA ALA A 18 0.30 0.16 -9.21
C ALA A 18 1.55 -0.39 -9.93
N GLN A 19 2.13 0.42 -10.83
CA GLN A 19 3.35 0.07 -11.56
C GLN A 19 4.63 0.43 -10.80
N THR A 20 4.53 1.29 -9.79
CA THR A 20 5.63 1.70 -8.93
C THR A 20 5.43 1.18 -7.51
N ALA A 21 6.52 1.05 -6.75
CA ALA A 21 6.43 0.76 -5.33
C ALA A 21 5.83 1.98 -4.62
N VAL A 22 4.77 1.75 -3.83
CA VAL A 22 4.11 2.83 -3.08
C VAL A 22 4.62 2.79 -1.66
N THR A 23 5.20 3.90 -1.21
CA THR A 23 5.67 4.10 0.16
C THR A 23 4.68 4.95 0.94
N CYS A 24 4.62 4.77 2.26
CA CYS A 24 3.88 5.66 3.12
C CYS A 24 4.67 6.96 3.34
N ASP A 25 4.00 8.10 3.26
CA ASP A 25 4.63 9.42 3.44
C ASP A 25 5.22 9.64 4.84
N ASN A 26 4.65 9.01 5.89
CA ASN A 26 5.03 9.31 7.27
C ASN A 26 6.14 8.40 7.82
N CYS A 27 6.16 7.12 7.44
CA CYS A 27 7.14 6.14 7.94
C CYS A 27 8.08 5.63 6.85
N SER A 28 7.94 6.10 5.61
CA SER A 28 8.73 5.65 4.44
C SER A 28 8.71 4.13 4.19
N THR A 29 7.82 3.40 4.85
CA THR A 29 7.68 1.95 4.67
C THR A 29 6.99 1.67 3.34
N VAL A 30 7.48 0.67 2.62
CA VAL A 30 6.83 0.18 1.40
C VAL A 30 5.48 -0.43 1.78
N LEU A 31 4.40 0.06 1.19
CA LEU A 31 3.03 -0.42 1.37
C LEU A 31 2.64 -1.46 0.33
N CYS A 32 3.11 -1.29 -0.90
CA CYS A 32 2.94 -2.26 -1.96
C CYS A 32 4.10 -2.26 -2.94
N THR A 33 4.33 -3.43 -3.54
CA THR A 33 5.28 -3.62 -4.64
C THR A 33 4.54 -3.91 -5.94
N PRO A 34 5.02 -3.37 -7.08
CA PRO A 34 4.40 -3.61 -8.37
C PRO A 34 4.62 -5.06 -8.79
N THR A 35 3.63 -5.61 -9.49
CA THR A 35 3.74 -6.92 -10.14
C THR A 35 3.18 -6.81 -11.55
N GLY A 36 3.26 -7.87 -12.35
CA GLY A 36 2.62 -7.93 -13.68
C GLY A 36 1.09 -7.90 -13.64
N GLY A 37 0.46 -7.86 -12.45
CA GLY A 37 -0.99 -7.77 -12.28
C GLY A 37 -1.34 -6.90 -11.08
N LYS A 38 -2.03 -7.48 -10.10
CA LYS A 38 -2.39 -6.75 -8.87
C LYS A 38 -1.14 -6.47 -8.03
N ALA A 39 -0.99 -5.23 -7.57
CA ALA A 39 0.09 -4.85 -6.68
C ALA A 39 0.09 -5.73 -5.43
N LYS A 40 1.27 -6.18 -5.03
CA LYS A 40 1.47 -7.02 -3.84
C LYS A 40 1.55 -6.09 -2.63
N LEU A 41 0.60 -6.20 -1.70
CA LEU A 41 0.64 -5.45 -0.45
C LEU A 41 1.70 -6.03 0.49
N THR A 42 2.34 -5.17 1.27
CA THR A 42 3.29 -5.57 2.31
C THR A 42 2.55 -6.26 3.46
N GLU A 43 3.19 -7.26 4.06
CA GLU A 43 2.64 -7.99 5.20
C GLU A 43 2.24 -7.04 6.33
N GLY A 44 1.08 -7.28 6.94
CA GLY A 44 0.57 -6.46 8.04
C GLY A 44 -0.17 -5.17 7.65
N CYS A 45 -0.21 -4.83 6.35
CA CYS A 45 -1.03 -3.71 5.87
C CYS A 45 -2.51 -4.14 5.73
N SER A 46 -3.40 -3.44 6.43
CA SER A 46 -4.85 -3.63 6.25
C SER A 46 -5.33 -2.82 5.05
N PHE A 47 -6.21 -3.37 4.21
CA PHE A 47 -6.79 -2.61 3.11
C PHE A 47 -8.32 -2.66 3.10
N ARG A 48 -8.94 -1.56 2.68
CA ARG A 48 -10.35 -1.47 2.38
C ARG A 48 -10.54 -1.24 0.88
N ARG A 49 -11.40 -2.03 0.25
CA ARG A 49 -11.88 -1.73 -1.10
C ARG A 49 -12.98 -0.68 -0.99
N LYS A 50 -12.85 0.36 -1.80
CA LYS A 50 -13.91 1.33 -2.03
C LYS A 50 -14.74 0.84 -3.21
#